data_AF-A0A8I1QAZ0-F1
#
_entry.id   AF-A0A8I1QAZ0-F1
#
_cell.length_a   1.000
_cell.length_b   1.000
_cell.length_c   1.000
_cell.angle_alpha   90.00
_cell.angle_beta   90.00
_cell.angle_gamma   90.00
#
_symmetry.space_group_name_H-M   'P 1'
#
loop_
_entity.id
_entity.type
_entity.pdbx_description
1 polymer ?
#
loop_
_entity_poly.entity_id
_entity_poly.type
_entity_poly.pdbx_seq_one_letter_code
_entity_poly.pdbx_strand_id
1 'polypeptide(L)'
;MTDTHSVSSTPSLADYQRQLLGKTCIGCREPELGGLTIEHYQHEGGWCVAGFIDRQWLSVECPRCGYCISLWKLGIAGKATAAEQAHEEGRLGIKREPNFISSTLFA
;
A
#
# COMPACT_ATOMS: atom_id res chain seq x y z
N MET A 1 -7.78 -11.15 -35.91
CA MET A 1 -6.58 -10.96 -35.07
C MET A 1 -7.08 -10.55 -33.71
N THR A 2 -7.20 -11.51 -32.79
CA THR A 2 -7.79 -11.30 -31.45
C THR A 2 -6.66 -10.95 -30.49
N ASP A 3 -6.35 -9.67 -30.35
CA ASP A 3 -5.47 -9.19 -29.29
C ASP A 3 -6.21 -9.27 -27.96
N THR A 4 -5.86 -10.30 -27.19
CA THR A 4 -6.29 -10.51 -25.81
C THR A 4 -5.18 -9.98 -24.91
N HIS A 5 -5.28 -8.70 -24.52
CA HIS A 5 -4.45 -8.04 -23.51
C HIS A 5 -5.42 -7.30 -22.59
N SER A 6 -5.38 -7.32 -21.26
CA SER A 6 -4.42 -7.84 -20.30
C SER A 6 -5.22 -8.15 -19.03
N VAL A 7 -5.03 -9.31 -18.41
CA VAL A 7 -5.53 -9.55 -17.06
C VAL A 7 -4.60 -8.79 -16.11
N SER A 8 -4.93 -7.54 -15.77
CA SER A 8 -4.26 -6.83 -14.67
C SER A 8 -4.66 -7.51 -13.37
N SER A 9 -4.01 -8.63 -13.06
CA SER A 9 -4.13 -9.30 -11.78
C SER A 9 -3.61 -8.35 -10.69
N THR A 10 -4.45 -8.04 -9.71
CA THR A 10 -4.04 -7.28 -8.52
C THR A 10 -2.82 -7.93 -7.88
N PRO A 11 -1.73 -7.19 -7.57
CA PRO A 11 -0.53 -7.78 -6.98
C PRO A 11 -0.81 -8.38 -5.60
N SER A 12 -0.18 -9.52 -5.28
CA SER A 12 -0.20 -10.14 -3.95
C SER A 12 0.87 -9.54 -3.03
N LEU A 13 0.83 -9.87 -1.73
CA LEU A 13 1.92 -9.52 -0.81
C LEU A 13 3.27 -10.08 -1.29
N ALA A 14 3.28 -11.31 -1.82
CA ALA A 14 4.48 -11.93 -2.36
C ALA A 14 5.05 -11.15 -3.57
N ASP A 15 4.19 -10.56 -4.41
CA ASP A 15 4.62 -9.67 -5.49
C ASP A 15 5.33 -8.43 -4.97
N TYR A 16 4.83 -7.82 -3.90
CA TYR A 16 5.48 -6.68 -3.26
C TYR A 16 6.76 -7.08 -2.52
N GLN A 17 6.82 -8.26 -1.90
CA GLN A 17 8.03 -8.78 -1.26
C GLN A 17 9.17 -8.96 -2.27
N ARG A 18 8.87 -9.45 -3.47
CA ARG A 18 9.87 -9.57 -4.55
C ARG A 18 10.45 -8.23 -4.97
N GLN A 19 9.69 -7.13 -4.87
CA GLN A 19 10.16 -5.79 -5.22
C GLN A 19 11.13 -5.19 -4.18
N LEU A 20 11.28 -5.84 -3.01
CA LEU A 20 12.30 -5.47 -2.02
C LEU A 20 13.70 -5.96 -2.38
N LEU A 21 13.85 -6.86 -3.35
CA LEU A 21 15.15 -7.33 -3.82
C LEU A 21 16.00 -6.16 -4.34
N GLY A 22 17.24 -6.09 -3.89
CA GLY A 22 18.17 -4.99 -4.20
C GLY A 22 17.84 -3.65 -3.53
N LYS A 23 16.81 -3.57 -2.68
CA LYS A 23 16.50 -2.37 -1.89
C LYS A 23 17.22 -2.41 -0.55
N THR A 24 17.74 -1.29 -0.10
CA THR A 24 18.42 -1.16 1.19
C THR A 24 17.63 -0.28 2.16
N CYS A 25 17.90 -0.43 3.46
CA CYS A 25 17.31 0.41 4.49
C CYS A 25 17.65 1.89 4.25
N ILE A 26 16.66 2.77 4.15
CA ILE A 26 16.90 4.23 4.00
C ILE A 26 17.48 4.89 5.26
N GLY A 27 17.33 4.26 6.43
CA GLY A 27 17.84 4.78 7.71
C GLY A 27 19.32 4.47 7.91
N CYS A 28 19.69 3.19 7.91
CA CYS A 28 21.07 2.74 8.17
C CYS A 28 21.81 2.22 6.95
N ARG A 29 21.23 2.33 5.74
CA ARG A 29 21.80 1.98 4.42
C ARG A 29 22.14 0.50 4.19
N GLU A 30 22.06 -0.32 5.22
CA GLU A 30 22.23 -1.78 5.20
C GLU A 30 21.33 -2.38 6.29
N PRO A 31 20.83 -3.62 6.18
CA PRO A 31 21.07 -4.59 5.11
C PRO A 31 20.14 -4.39 3.91
N GLU A 32 20.25 -5.30 2.94
CA GLU A 32 19.22 -5.49 1.92
C GLU A 32 17.90 -5.95 2.56
N LEU A 33 16.78 -5.48 2.01
CA LEU A 33 15.43 -5.72 2.53
C LEU A 33 14.71 -6.88 1.81
N GLY A 34 15.37 -7.51 0.85
CA GLY A 34 14.84 -8.63 0.07
C GLY A 34 14.49 -9.83 0.96
N GLY A 35 13.34 -10.45 0.68
CA GLY A 35 12.88 -11.65 1.41
C GLY A 35 12.30 -11.40 2.79
N LEU A 36 12.25 -10.14 3.26
CA LEU A 36 11.63 -9.78 4.53
C LEU A 36 10.09 -9.84 4.44
N THR A 37 9.45 -10.08 5.59
CA THR A 37 8.00 -10.01 5.72
C THR A 37 7.52 -8.57 5.55
N ILE A 38 6.47 -8.40 4.74
CA ILE A 38 5.79 -7.11 4.63
C ILE A 38 4.72 -7.06 5.72
N GLU A 39 4.83 -6.05 6.57
CA GLU A 39 3.78 -5.64 7.47
C GLU A 39 2.74 -4.84 6.70
N HIS A 40 1.46 -5.07 7.02
CA HIS A 40 0.36 -4.39 6.36
C HIS A 40 -0.81 -4.11 7.28
N TYR A 41 -1.54 -3.05 6.96
CA TYR A 41 -2.80 -2.72 7.62
C TYR A 41 -3.69 -1.92 6.66
N GLN A 42 -5.00 -1.94 6.89
CA GLN A 42 -5.97 -1.21 6.08
C GLN A 42 -5.69 0.30 6.10
N HIS A 43 -5.54 0.90 4.91
CA HIS A 43 -5.31 2.33 4.78
C HIS A 43 -5.69 2.82 3.38
N GLU A 44 -6.38 3.96 3.30
CA GLU A 44 -6.87 4.54 2.05
C GLU A 44 -5.74 4.95 1.07
N GLY A 45 -4.62 5.45 1.60
CA GLY A 45 -3.42 5.75 0.80
C GLY A 45 -2.53 4.54 0.51
N GLY A 46 -3.06 3.32 0.67
CA GLY A 46 -2.33 2.06 0.51
C GLY A 46 -2.27 1.53 -0.92
N TRP A 47 -1.90 0.26 -1.04
CA TRP A 47 -1.82 -0.52 -2.28
C TRP A 47 -3.01 -1.46 -2.39
N CYS A 48 -3.43 -1.75 -3.62
CA CYS A 48 -4.35 -2.85 -3.87
C CYS A 48 -3.58 -4.16 -3.72
N VAL A 49 -4.07 -5.05 -2.84
CA VAL A 49 -3.42 -6.32 -2.55
C VAL A 49 -4.41 -7.45 -2.77
N ALA A 50 -4.02 -8.47 -3.54
CA ALA A 50 -4.84 -9.64 -3.77
C ALA A 50 -5.24 -10.30 -2.43
N GLY A 51 -6.53 -10.62 -2.28
CA GLY A 51 -7.08 -11.19 -1.05
C GLY A 51 -7.57 -10.16 -0.03
N PHE A 52 -7.34 -8.86 -0.26
CA PHE A 52 -7.86 -7.79 0.59
C PHE A 52 -8.94 -7.00 -0.14
N ILE A 53 -10.02 -6.67 0.58
CA ILE A 53 -11.10 -5.82 0.06
C ILE A 53 -10.62 -4.37 0.01
N ASP A 54 -10.07 -3.90 1.13
CA ASP A 54 -9.55 -2.54 1.26
C ASP A 54 -8.06 -2.48 0.90
N ARG A 55 -7.60 -1.29 0.50
CA ARG A 55 -6.19 -1.02 0.28
C ARG A 55 -5.38 -1.20 1.56
N GLN A 56 -4.15 -1.66 1.39
CA GLN A 56 -3.25 -1.97 2.48
C GLN A 56 -2.05 -1.03 2.44
N TRP A 57 -1.76 -0.33 3.53
CA TRP A 57 -0.46 0.31 3.70
C TRP A 57 0.59 -0.77 3.88
N LEU A 58 1.67 -0.72 3.09
CA LEU A 58 2.72 -1.73 3.12
C LEU A 58 4.01 -1.14 3.69
N SER A 59 4.62 -1.85 4.64
CA SER A 59 5.92 -1.51 5.22
C SER A 59 6.77 -2.73 5.50
N VAL A 60 8.07 -2.52 5.65
CA VAL A 60 9.04 -3.54 6.07
C VAL A 60 9.88 -3.00 7.22
N GLU A 61 10.13 -3.82 8.24
CA GLU A 61 11.03 -3.47 9.33
C GLU A 61 12.47 -3.82 8.99
N CYS A 62 13.39 -2.87 9.18
CA CYS A 62 14.81 -3.14 9.02
C CYS A 62 15.32 -3.99 10.21
N PRO A 63 15.86 -5.20 9.99
CA PRO A 63 16.29 -6.07 11.09
C PRO A 63 17.52 -5.54 11.84
N ARG A 64 18.24 -4.56 11.27
CA ARG A 64 19.42 -3.97 11.92
C ARG A 64 19.06 -2.81 12.85
N CYS A 65 18.21 -1.90 12.41
CA CYS A 65 17.93 -0.65 13.14
C CYS A 65 16.48 -0.54 13.65
N GLY A 66 15.63 -1.52 13.37
CA GLY A 66 14.20 -1.51 13.75
C GLY A 66 13.37 -0.46 13.02
N TYR A 67 13.92 0.22 12.01
CA TYR A 67 13.19 1.26 11.31
C TYR A 67 12.14 0.66 10.38
N CYS A 68 10.87 0.99 10.60
CA CYS A 68 9.76 0.60 9.73
C CYS A 68 9.68 1.52 8.50
N ILE A 69 9.93 0.94 7.32
CA ILE A 69 10.02 1.67 6.06
C ILE A 69 8.79 1.36 5.23
N SER A 70 8.00 2.39 4.91
CA SER A 70 6.90 2.25 3.96
C SER A 70 7.44 2.02 2.55
N LEU A 71 6.84 1.10 1.79
CA LEU A 71 7.34 0.68 0.47
C LEU A 71 7.48 1.83 -0.53
N TRP A 72 6.63 2.87 -0.46
CA TRP A 72 6.75 4.06 -1.32
C TRP A 72 8.07 4.81 -1.14
N LYS A 73 8.65 4.80 0.07
CA LYS A 73 9.96 5.42 0.34
C LYS A 73 11.10 4.65 -0.32
N LEU A 74 10.87 3.41 -0.73
CA LEU A 74 11.81 2.56 -1.47
C LEU A 74 11.61 2.67 -3.00
N GLY A 75 10.70 3.54 -3.45
CA GLY A 75 10.36 3.73 -4.86
C GLY A 75 9.51 2.61 -5.46
N ILE A 76 8.83 1.82 -4.62
CA ILE A 76 7.88 0.81 -5.10
C ILE A 76 6.58 1.50 -5.50
N ALA A 77 6.22 1.35 -6.78
CA ALA A 77 5.06 1.98 -7.39
C ALA A 77 3.73 1.33 -6.95
N GLY A 78 2.60 1.95 -7.33
CA GLY A 78 1.26 1.43 -7.04
C GLY A 78 0.64 1.96 -5.75
N LYS A 79 1.26 2.95 -5.11
CA LYS A 79 0.60 3.70 -4.03
C LYS A 79 -0.54 4.51 -4.64
N ALA A 80 -1.73 4.42 -4.06
CA ALA A 80 -2.84 5.30 -4.43
C ALA A 80 -2.46 6.78 -4.22
N THR A 81 -2.62 7.59 -5.25
CA THR A 81 -2.94 9.01 -5.08
C THR A 81 -4.34 9.13 -4.45
N ALA A 82 -4.64 10.26 -3.81
CA ALA A 82 -5.98 10.52 -3.29
C ALA A 82 -7.07 10.42 -4.38
N ALA A 83 -6.73 10.79 -5.62
CA ALA A 83 -7.62 10.67 -6.78
C ALA A 83 -7.88 9.21 -7.16
N GLU A 84 -6.83 8.37 -7.17
CA GLU A 84 -6.99 6.93 -7.42
C GLU A 84 -7.79 6.27 -6.30
N GLN A 85 -7.63 6.68 -5.04
CA GLN A 85 -8.46 6.22 -3.92
C GLN A 85 -9.93 6.51 -4.15
N ALA A 86 -10.28 7.77 -4.45
CA ALA A 86 -11.66 8.17 -4.73
C ALA A 86 -12.26 7.43 -5.94
N HIS A 87 -11.46 7.15 -6.98
CA HIS A 87 -11.91 6.37 -8.13
C HIS A 87 -12.27 4.93 -7.76
N GLU A 88 -11.42 4.24 -6.99
CA GLU A 88 -11.70 2.87 -6.55
C GLU A 88 -12.86 2.78 -5.56
N GLU A 89 -13.01 3.75 -4.64
CA GLU A 89 -14.19 3.85 -3.77
C GLU A 89 -15.48 3.96 -4.60
N GLY A 90 -15.45 4.76 -5.67
CA GLY A 90 -16.54 4.85 -6.64
C GLY A 90 -16.81 3.54 -7.39
N ARG A 91 -15.77 2.85 -7.86
CA ARG A 91 -15.88 1.55 -8.57
C ARG A 91 -16.47 0.46 -7.68
N LEU A 92 -16.07 0.41 -6.41
CA LEU A 92 -16.55 -0.57 -5.43
C LEU A 92 -17.92 -0.21 -4.83
N GLY A 93 -18.47 0.97 -5.15
CA GLY A 93 -19.74 1.44 -4.60
C GLY A 93 -19.68 1.75 -3.10
N ILE A 94 -18.49 1.96 -2.55
CA ILE A 94 -18.27 2.28 -1.14
C ILE A 94 -18.56 3.76 -0.95
N LYS A 95 -19.73 4.09 -0.40
CA LYS A 95 -20.03 5.45 0.05
C LYS A 95 -19.53 5.62 1.48
N ARG A 96 -18.35 6.22 1.66
CA ARG A 96 -17.99 6.73 2.99
C ARG A 96 -18.88 7.94 3.26
N GLU A 97 -19.73 7.84 4.28
CA GLU A 97 -20.43 9.02 4.78
C GLU A 97 -19.36 10.04 5.19
N PRO A 98 -19.47 11.30 4.75
CA PRO A 98 -18.57 12.34 5.22
C PRO A 98 -18.68 12.37 6.74
N ASN A 99 -17.56 12.19 7.44
CA ASN A 99 -17.49 12.33 8.90
C ASN A 99 -18.14 13.66 9.26
N PHE A 100 -19.38 13.59 9.75
CA PHE A 100 -20.12 14.71 10.27
C PHE A 100 -19.41 15.06 11.57
N ILE A 101 -18.47 16.01 11.49
CA ILE A 101 -17.89 16.62 12.68
C ILE A 101 -19.06 17.34 13.35
N SER A 102 -19.70 16.65 14.29
CA SER A 102 -20.72 17.22 15.16
C SER A 102 -20.01 18.24 16.03
N SER A 103 -19.90 19.46 15.52
CA SER A 103 -19.64 20.65 16.32
C SER A 103 -20.86 20.90 17.19
N THR A 104 -21.02 20.07 18.23
CA THR A 104 -21.94 20.35 19.30
C THR A 104 -21.18 20.25 20.62
N LEU A 105 -21.33 21.31 21.41
CA LEU A 105 -20.92 21.51 22.80
C LEU A 105 -19.48 21.98 23.05
N PHE A 106 -19.28 23.29 22.95
CA PHE A 106 -18.90 24.04 24.14
C PHE A 106 -19.87 25.20 24.34
N ALA A 107 -20.20 25.42 25.61
CA ALA A 107 -21.25 26.25 26.20
C ALA A 107 -21.31 27.70 25.73
#